data_AF-A0AAN6M3R5-F1
#
_entry.id   AF-A0AAN6M3R5-F1
#
_cell.length_a   1.000
_cell.length_b   1.000
_cell.length_c   1.000
_cell.angle_alpha   90.00
_cell.angle_beta   90.00
_cell.angle_gamma   90.00
#
_symmetry.space_group_name_H-M   'P 1'
#
loop_
_entity.id
_entity.type
_entity.pdbx_description
1 polymer ?
#
loop_
_entity_poly.entity_id
_entity_poly.type
_entity_poly.pdbx_seq_one_letter_code
_entity_poly.pdbx_strand_id
1 'polypeptide(L)'
;MATTTMTLTALAKPDSRPDADSKGSIHDLSYPSSPRSALPHDNALALAEATSSALRQHFSIGTTTASPDTVAIISHPHQLLPVLVYGIAGAGGHVFPISTGSTASEASAQLVRSRAKVLCCTEATKYVALNAAEEAGWGLNGGGRVAIMRTREGEEWGLRVVQGDFQLGKNIVDVKER
;
A
#
# COMPACT_ATOMS: atom_id res chain seq x y z
N MET A 1 -20.49 -39.87 3.92
CA MET A 1 -19.76 -38.96 3.01
C MET A 1 -20.74 -38.47 1.97
N ALA A 2 -21.24 -37.25 2.11
CA ALA A 2 -22.24 -36.66 1.24
C ALA A 2 -21.57 -35.62 0.34
N THR A 3 -21.66 -35.84 -0.97
CA THR A 3 -21.28 -34.88 -2.02
C THR A 3 -22.56 -34.19 -2.46
N THR A 4 -22.68 -32.90 -2.19
CA THR A 4 -23.82 -32.08 -2.63
C THR A 4 -23.34 -31.07 -3.67
N THR A 5 -23.69 -31.32 -4.92
CA THR A 5 -23.64 -30.36 -6.02
C THR A 5 -24.99 -29.63 -6.06
N MET A 6 -25.02 -28.30 -5.91
CA MET A 6 -26.22 -27.49 -6.14
C MET A 6 -26.12 -26.81 -7.51
N THR A 7 -27.04 -27.17 -8.40
CA THR A 7 -27.31 -26.49 -9.67
C THR A 7 -28.38 -25.43 -9.43
N LEU A 8 -28.12 -24.18 -9.81
CA LEU A 8 -29.05 -23.06 -9.67
C LEU A 8 -29.91 -22.94 -10.94
N THR A 9 -31.20 -23.28 -10.85
CA THR A 9 -32.20 -23.03 -11.90
C THR A 9 -33.06 -21.85 -11.46
N ALA A 10 -32.94 -20.70 -12.14
CA ALA A 10 -33.85 -19.57 -11.97
C ALA A 10 -34.85 -19.53 -13.14
N LEU A 11 -36.13 -19.58 -12.76
CA LEU A 11 -37.32 -19.62 -13.60
C LEU A 11 -37.68 -18.19 -14.05
N ALA A 12 -37.59 -17.88 -15.35
CA ALA A 12 -38.11 -16.63 -15.90
C ALA A 12 -39.53 -16.87 -16.46
N LYS A 13 -40.51 -16.12 -15.95
CA LYS A 13 -41.89 -16.10 -16.46
C LYS A 13 -42.02 -14.93 -17.46
N PRO A 14 -42.65 -15.10 -18.63
CA PRO A 14 -42.82 -14.04 -19.60
C PRO A 14 -44.10 -13.25 -19.31
N ASP A 15 -44.10 -11.96 -19.59
CA ASP A 15 -44.87 -11.37 -20.70
C ASP A 15 -45.21 -9.89 -20.44
N SER A 16 -44.96 -9.07 -21.45
CA SER A 16 -45.80 -7.98 -21.98
C SER A 16 -44.92 -6.91 -22.64
N ARG A 17 -44.88 -6.94 -23.97
CA ARG A 17 -44.44 -5.78 -24.78
C ARG A 17 -45.56 -4.74 -24.79
N PRO A 18 -45.19 -3.45 -24.83
CA PRO A 18 -45.92 -2.50 -25.66
C PRO A 18 -45.04 -2.02 -26.82
N ASP A 19 -45.70 -1.84 -27.96
CA ASP A 19 -45.13 -1.46 -29.24
C ASP A 19 -44.78 0.04 -29.32
N ALA A 20 -43.85 0.32 -30.25
CA ALA A 20 -43.67 1.54 -31.04
C ALA A 20 -43.34 2.88 -30.35
N ASP A 21 -42.27 3.49 -30.87
CA ASP A 21 -42.09 4.93 -31.04
C ASP A 21 -42.40 5.85 -29.85
N SER A 22 -41.42 6.01 -28.98
CA SER A 22 -41.26 7.29 -28.26
C SER A 22 -39.78 7.69 -28.21
N LYS A 23 -39.49 8.84 -28.82
CA LYS A 23 -38.23 9.58 -28.64
C LYS A 23 -38.20 10.05 -27.17
N GLY A 24 -37.61 9.24 -26.30
CA GLY A 24 -37.36 9.57 -24.90
C GLY A 24 -35.85 9.57 -24.66
N SER A 25 -35.31 10.76 -24.40
CA SER A 25 -33.92 11.01 -24.03
C SER A 25 -33.42 9.99 -23.01
N ILE A 26 -32.34 9.29 -23.33
CA ILE A 26 -31.62 8.44 -22.39
C ILE A 26 -31.03 9.40 -21.34
N HIS A 27 -31.72 9.54 -20.21
CA HIS A 27 -31.13 10.15 -19.03
C HIS A 27 -29.97 9.28 -18.59
N ASP A 28 -28.77 9.78 -18.90
CA ASP A 28 -27.51 9.66 -18.17
C ASP A 28 -27.63 8.85 -16.86
N LEU A 29 -27.50 7.53 -16.97
CA LEU A 29 -27.06 6.70 -15.86
C LEU A 29 -25.54 6.81 -15.80
N SER A 30 -25.05 7.97 -15.38
CA SER A 30 -23.65 8.13 -15.00
C SER A 30 -23.40 7.27 -13.76
N TYR A 31 -22.81 6.09 -13.97
CA TYR A 31 -22.03 5.47 -12.92
C TYR A 31 -21.03 6.53 -12.47
N PRO A 32 -20.91 6.88 -11.16
CA PRO A 32 -19.90 7.84 -10.75
C PRO A 32 -18.54 7.23 -11.10
N SER A 33 -17.98 7.64 -12.23
CA SER A 33 -16.59 7.44 -12.57
C SER A 33 -15.82 8.36 -11.64
N SER A 34 -15.69 7.96 -10.38
CA SER A 34 -14.71 8.59 -9.50
C SER A 34 -13.40 8.55 -10.27
N PRO A 35 -12.80 9.69 -10.64
CA PRO A 35 -11.53 9.69 -11.34
C PRO A 35 -10.50 9.21 -10.33
N ARG A 36 -10.31 7.90 -10.26
CA ARG A 36 -9.14 7.33 -9.61
C ARG A 36 -8.00 7.78 -10.51
N SER A 37 -7.34 8.85 -10.12
CA SER A 37 -6.32 9.51 -10.94
C SER A 37 -5.23 8.49 -11.24
N ALA A 38 -5.26 7.93 -12.45
CA ALA A 38 -4.21 7.04 -12.90
C ALA A 38 -2.93 7.87 -12.99
N LEU A 39 -1.90 7.47 -12.24
CA LEU A 39 -0.60 8.11 -12.35
C LEU A 39 -0.01 7.78 -13.72
N PRO A 40 0.45 8.78 -14.49
CA PRO A 40 1.17 8.53 -15.73
C PRO A 40 2.37 7.62 -15.47
N HIS A 41 2.63 6.69 -16.40
CA HIS A 41 3.70 5.69 -16.27
C HIS A 41 5.06 6.32 -15.97
N ASP A 42 5.43 7.39 -16.68
CA ASP A 42 6.73 8.05 -16.52
C ASP A 42 6.88 8.69 -15.13
N ASN A 43 5.77 9.19 -14.56
CA ASN A 43 5.75 9.70 -13.21
C ASN A 43 5.91 8.56 -12.19
N ALA A 44 5.26 7.42 -12.41
CA ALA A 44 5.38 6.27 -11.52
C ALA A 44 6.81 5.69 -11.49
N LEU A 45 7.48 5.64 -12.65
CA LEU A 45 8.87 5.20 -12.73
C LEU A 45 9.82 6.16 -12.01
N ALA A 46 9.72 7.46 -12.28
CA ALA A 46 10.53 8.47 -11.60
C ALA A 46 10.34 8.43 -10.08
N LEU A 47 9.10 8.26 -9.61
CA LEU A 47 8.79 8.09 -8.20
C LEU A 47 9.39 6.81 -7.61
N ALA A 48 9.38 5.70 -8.36
CA ALA A 48 9.98 4.45 -7.91
C ALA A 48 11.52 4.56 -7.80
N GLU A 49 12.18 5.22 -8.75
CA GLU A 49 13.61 5.52 -8.71
C GLU A 49 13.97 6.39 -7.50
N ALA A 50 13.23 7.49 -7.30
CA ALA A 50 13.40 8.36 -6.14
C ALA A 50 13.16 7.62 -4.82
N THR A 51 12.13 6.76 -4.76
CA THR A 51 11.85 5.92 -3.60
C THR A 51 12.99 4.93 -3.33
N SER A 52 13.56 4.33 -4.37
CA SER A 52 14.73 3.44 -4.25
C SER A 52 15.94 4.19 -3.68
N SER A 53 16.24 5.39 -4.20
CA SER A 53 17.32 6.24 -3.69
C SER A 53 17.11 6.56 -2.20
N ALA A 54 15.91 7.00 -1.83
CA ALA A 54 15.55 7.30 -0.45
C ALA A 54 15.73 6.09 0.48
N LEU A 55 15.30 4.89 0.06
CA LEU A 55 15.44 3.67 0.86
C LEU A 55 16.92 3.28 1.08
N ARG A 56 17.77 3.46 0.06
CA ARG A 56 19.22 3.25 0.18
C ARG A 56 19.86 4.26 1.12
N GLN A 57 19.55 5.54 0.96
CA GLN A 57 20.17 6.60 1.74
C GLN A 57 19.73 6.57 3.22
N HIS A 58 18.43 6.44 3.48
CA HIS A 58 17.89 6.55 4.85
C HIS A 58 17.96 5.27 5.65
N PHE A 59 17.79 4.12 5.00
CA PHE A 59 17.71 2.83 5.68
C PHE A 59 18.80 1.85 5.27
N SER A 60 19.72 2.26 4.38
CA SER A 60 20.78 1.38 3.87
C SER A 60 20.21 0.08 3.27
N ILE A 61 19.06 0.14 2.60
CA ILE A 61 18.50 -1.04 1.90
C ILE A 61 19.42 -1.43 0.75
N GLY A 62 19.72 -2.72 0.63
CA GLY A 62 20.50 -3.29 -0.48
C GLY A 62 21.99 -2.94 -0.47
N THR A 63 22.51 -2.41 0.65
CA THR A 63 23.96 -2.16 0.81
C THR A 63 24.74 -3.42 1.19
N THR A 64 24.04 -4.49 1.59
CA THR A 64 24.65 -5.77 1.98
C THR A 64 24.61 -6.77 0.83
N THR A 65 25.67 -7.58 0.71
CA THR A 65 25.84 -8.55 -0.39
C THR A 65 25.41 -9.98 -0.04
N ALA A 66 25.05 -10.24 1.22
CA ALA A 66 24.80 -11.60 1.72
C ALA A 66 23.33 -12.05 1.60
N SER A 67 22.38 -11.13 1.80
CA SER A 67 20.94 -11.41 1.70
C SER A 67 20.18 -10.10 1.46
N PRO A 68 19.12 -10.08 0.64
CA PRO A 68 18.33 -8.88 0.44
C PRO A 68 17.70 -8.42 1.76
N ASP A 69 17.75 -7.11 2.01
CA ASP A 69 17.11 -6.51 3.18
C ASP A 69 15.58 -6.62 3.07
N THR A 70 14.91 -7.09 4.12
CA THR A 70 13.45 -7.18 4.14
C THR A 70 12.80 -5.85 4.53
N VAL A 71 11.86 -5.38 3.71
CA VAL A 71 10.97 -4.24 4.01
C VAL A 71 9.56 -4.76 4.19
N ALA A 72 9.03 -4.64 5.41
CA ALA A 72 7.67 -5.03 5.73
C ALA A 72 6.67 -3.96 5.29
N ILE A 73 5.47 -4.35 4.85
CA ILE A 73 4.42 -3.42 4.43
C ILE A 73 3.08 -3.78 5.07
N ILE A 74 2.45 -2.83 5.76
CA ILE A 74 1.04 -2.90 6.17
C ILE A 74 0.28 -1.82 5.42
N SER A 75 -0.48 -2.19 4.38
CA SER A 75 -1.26 -1.21 3.61
C SER A 75 -2.50 -1.84 3.00
N HIS A 76 -3.59 -1.08 3.00
CA HIS A 76 -4.72 -1.38 2.11
C HIS A 76 -4.28 -1.21 0.65
N PRO A 77 -5.02 -1.78 -0.33
CA PRO A 77 -4.76 -1.52 -1.74
C PRO A 77 -4.71 -0.01 -2.01
N HIS A 78 -3.49 0.50 -2.20
CA HIS A 78 -3.19 1.91 -2.39
C HIS A 78 -2.61 2.08 -3.79
N GLN A 79 -3.05 3.11 -4.51
CA GLN A 79 -2.63 3.34 -5.90
C GLN A 79 -1.11 3.52 -6.08
N LEU A 80 -0.42 3.91 -5.00
CA LEU A 80 1.03 4.10 -4.96
C LEU A 80 1.79 2.96 -4.26
N LEU A 81 1.10 1.88 -3.87
CA LEU A 81 1.77 0.67 -3.42
C LEU A 81 2.72 0.09 -4.50
N PRO A 82 2.38 0.11 -5.80
CA PRO A 82 3.33 -0.30 -6.85
C PRO A 82 4.64 0.51 -6.83
N VAL A 83 4.56 1.83 -6.63
CA VAL A 83 5.74 2.70 -6.54
C VAL A 83 6.64 2.30 -5.39
N LEU A 84 6.07 2.01 -4.21
CA LEU A 84 6.85 1.53 -3.07
C LEU A 84 7.47 0.15 -3.35
N VAL A 85 6.71 -0.79 -3.89
CA VAL A 85 7.18 -2.15 -4.18
C VAL A 85 8.33 -2.13 -5.20
N TYR A 86 8.19 -1.37 -6.29
CA TYR A 86 9.26 -1.20 -7.27
C TYR A 86 10.44 -0.41 -6.71
N GLY A 87 10.21 0.57 -5.85
CA GLY A 87 11.27 1.28 -5.13
C GLY A 87 12.08 0.36 -4.21
N ILE A 88 11.42 -0.55 -3.48
CA ILE A 88 12.08 -1.55 -2.62
C ILE A 88 12.92 -2.51 -3.47
N ALA A 89 12.34 -3.03 -4.56
CA ALA A 89 13.06 -3.91 -5.49
C ALA A 89 14.25 -3.18 -6.13
N GLY A 90 14.05 -1.94 -6.58
CA GLY A 90 15.10 -1.08 -7.11
C GLY A 90 16.21 -0.81 -6.10
N ALA A 91 15.87 -0.68 -4.81
CA ALA A 91 16.85 -0.50 -3.75
C ALA A 91 17.68 -1.78 -3.49
N GLY A 92 17.26 -2.95 -3.99
CA GLY A 92 17.88 -4.25 -3.69
C GLY A 92 17.24 -4.98 -2.50
N GLY A 93 16.06 -4.53 -2.06
CA GLY A 93 15.31 -5.12 -0.95
C GLY A 93 14.26 -6.15 -1.38
N HIS A 94 13.72 -6.85 -0.40
CA HIS A 94 12.62 -7.80 -0.55
C HIS A 94 11.36 -7.28 0.17
N VAL A 95 10.20 -7.42 -0.46
CA VAL A 95 8.92 -6.99 0.11
C VAL A 95 8.31 -8.12 0.94
N PHE A 96 7.94 -7.80 2.18
CA PHE A 96 7.18 -8.69 3.06
C PHE A 96 5.82 -8.07 3.42
N PRO A 97 4.71 -8.52 2.82
CA PRO A 97 3.39 -7.98 3.14
C PRO A 97 2.86 -8.53 4.47
N ILE A 98 2.24 -7.66 5.26
CA ILE A 98 1.51 -7.99 6.49
C ILE A 98 0.05 -7.56 6.29
N SER A 99 -0.88 -8.38 6.76
CA SER A 99 -2.32 -8.10 6.67
C SER A 99 -2.69 -6.80 7.40
N THR A 100 -3.56 -5.99 6.82
CA THR A 100 -4.10 -4.79 7.48
C THR A 100 -5.03 -5.13 8.64
N GLY A 101 -5.55 -6.36 8.69
CA GLY A 101 -6.35 -6.87 9.81
C GLY A 101 -5.54 -7.49 10.93
N SER A 102 -4.20 -7.54 10.81
CA SER A 102 -3.35 -8.09 11.87
C SER A 102 -3.39 -7.21 13.12
N THR A 103 -3.42 -7.85 14.28
CA THR A 103 -3.18 -7.18 15.56
C THR A 103 -1.72 -6.75 15.69
N ALA A 104 -1.42 -5.85 16.64
CA ALA A 104 -0.04 -5.40 16.88
C ALA A 104 0.91 -6.57 17.19
N SER A 105 0.48 -7.54 17.99
CA SER A 105 1.30 -8.71 18.33
C SER A 105 1.48 -9.68 17.16
N GLU A 106 0.44 -9.89 16.33
CA GLU A 106 0.58 -10.69 15.11
C GLU A 106 1.53 -10.03 14.10
N ALA A 107 1.45 -8.70 13.96
CA ALA A 107 2.35 -7.94 13.12
C ALA A 107 3.78 -7.95 13.68
N SER A 108 3.97 -7.80 14.99
CA SER A 108 5.27 -7.90 15.67
C SER A 108 5.93 -9.24 15.42
N ALA A 109 5.21 -10.35 15.62
CA ALA A 109 5.72 -11.69 15.33
C ALA A 109 6.15 -11.85 13.87
N GLN A 110 5.41 -11.23 12.94
CA GLN A 110 5.78 -11.20 11.52
C GLN A 110 7.02 -10.35 11.24
N LEU A 111 7.20 -9.19 11.90
CA LEU A 111 8.41 -8.37 11.78
C LEU A 111 9.65 -9.14 12.24
N VAL A 112 9.57 -9.80 13.40
CA VAL A 112 10.67 -10.61 13.95
C VAL A 112 10.99 -11.78 13.03
N ARG A 113 9.97 -12.54 12.60
CA ARG A 113 10.12 -13.71 11.73
C ARG A 113 10.74 -13.36 10.38
N SER A 114 10.29 -12.24 9.78
CA SER A 114 10.78 -11.78 8.48
C SER A 114 12.13 -11.05 8.56
N ARG A 115 12.63 -10.79 9.78
CA ARG A 115 13.81 -9.97 10.05
C ARG A 115 13.72 -8.62 9.32
N ALA A 116 12.54 -8.02 9.35
CA ALA A 116 12.30 -6.75 8.69
C ALA A 116 13.24 -5.67 9.23
N LYS A 117 13.83 -4.90 8.32
CA LYS A 117 14.71 -3.76 8.65
C LYS A 117 13.93 -2.46 8.76
N VAL A 118 12.86 -2.36 7.98
CA VAL A 118 11.96 -1.20 7.88
C VAL A 118 10.53 -1.70 7.78
N LEU A 119 9.58 -0.97 8.38
CA LEU A 119 8.15 -1.17 8.23
C LEU A 119 7.53 0.06 7.56
N CYS A 120 6.98 -0.13 6.37
CA CYS A 120 6.18 0.88 5.68
C CYS A 120 4.68 0.64 5.97
N CYS A 121 3.92 1.69 6.24
CA CYS A 121 2.48 1.54 6.40
C CYS A 121 1.72 2.80 5.96
N THR A 122 0.39 2.70 5.81
CA THR A 122 -0.43 3.89 5.56
C THR A 122 -0.84 4.56 6.88
N GLU A 123 -1.31 5.81 6.79
CA GLU A 123 -1.79 6.58 7.94
C GLU A 123 -2.87 5.83 8.75
N ALA A 124 -3.73 5.08 8.06
CA ALA A 124 -4.78 4.25 8.68
C ALA A 124 -4.23 3.13 9.58
N THR A 125 -3.04 2.60 9.27
CA THR A 125 -2.42 1.48 10.01
C THR A 125 -1.25 1.93 10.89
N LYS A 126 -1.02 3.24 11.02
CA LYS A 126 0.09 3.83 11.79
C LYS A 126 0.16 3.27 13.21
N TYR A 127 -0.95 3.26 13.93
CA TYR A 127 -0.98 2.82 15.33
C TYR A 127 -0.60 1.36 15.49
N VAL A 128 -1.13 0.47 14.65
CA VAL A 128 -0.78 -0.96 14.66
C VAL A 128 0.70 -1.15 14.33
N ALA A 129 1.20 -0.44 13.32
CA ALA A 129 2.60 -0.52 12.90
C ALA A 129 3.59 -0.08 14.00
N LEU A 130 3.27 1.00 14.72
CA LEU A 130 4.14 1.51 15.79
C LEU A 130 4.16 0.56 16.99
N ASN A 131 2.99 0.12 17.45
CA ASN A 131 2.90 -0.84 18.54
C ASN A 131 3.61 -2.16 18.18
N ALA A 132 3.43 -2.65 16.95
CA ALA A 132 4.12 -3.84 16.46
C ALA A 132 5.64 -3.68 16.44
N ALA A 133 6.14 -2.51 16.02
CA ALA A 133 7.57 -2.22 16.00
C ALA A 133 8.15 -2.15 17.44
N GLU A 134 7.44 -1.50 18.37
CA GLU A 134 7.83 -1.46 19.77
C GLU A 134 7.87 -2.85 20.39
N GLU A 135 6.82 -3.67 20.19
CA GLU A 135 6.76 -5.06 20.64
C GLU A 135 7.85 -5.93 20.01
N ALA A 136 8.27 -5.64 18.77
CA ALA A 136 9.37 -6.31 18.10
C ALA A 136 10.76 -5.85 18.62
N GLY A 137 10.80 -5.00 19.64
CA GLY A 137 12.02 -4.50 20.25
C GLY A 137 12.70 -3.39 19.45
N TRP A 138 11.96 -2.67 18.60
CA TRP A 138 12.58 -1.67 17.72
C TRP A 138 12.92 -0.35 18.41
N GLY A 139 12.47 -0.17 19.65
CA GLY A 139 12.52 1.09 20.39
C GLY A 139 11.21 1.87 20.26
N LEU A 140 11.06 2.89 21.10
CA LEU A 140 9.87 3.75 21.14
C LEU A 140 9.55 4.29 19.74
N ASN A 141 8.28 4.22 19.36
CA ASN A 141 7.76 4.62 18.06
C ASN A 141 8.49 3.98 16.87
N GLY A 142 9.02 2.77 17.07
CA GLY A 142 9.73 2.00 16.06
C GLY A 142 11.17 2.46 15.80
N GLY A 143 11.74 3.32 16.64
CA GLY A 143 13.16 3.69 16.61
C GLY A 143 13.66 4.25 15.28
N GLY A 144 12.80 4.99 14.57
CA GLY A 144 13.11 5.57 13.25
C GLY A 144 13.04 4.58 12.08
N ARG A 145 12.49 3.38 12.28
CA ARG A 145 12.35 2.34 11.23
C ARG A 145 10.92 2.16 10.71
N VAL A 146 9.97 2.94 11.21
CA VAL A 146 8.60 2.96 10.71
C VAL A 146 8.43 4.17 9.80
N ALA A 147 7.93 3.93 8.58
CA ALA A 147 7.72 4.96 7.58
C ALA A 147 6.27 4.98 7.09
N ILE A 148 5.66 6.15 7.09
CA ILE A 148 4.27 6.34 6.66
C ILE A 148 4.24 6.76 5.21
N MET A 149 3.52 5.97 4.40
CA MET A 149 3.14 6.31 3.03
C MET A 149 2.04 7.36 3.08
N ARG A 150 2.26 8.50 2.43
CA ARG A 150 1.25 9.55 2.32
C ARG A 150 1.04 9.97 0.87
N THR A 151 -0.22 10.18 0.54
CA THR A 151 -0.64 10.87 -0.68
C THR A 151 -1.92 11.60 -0.33
N ARG A 152 -1.85 12.92 -0.22
CA ARG A 152 -3.02 13.76 -0.06
C ARG A 152 -3.46 14.23 -1.44
N GLU A 153 -4.74 14.56 -1.58
CA GLU A 153 -5.23 15.22 -2.79
C GLU A 153 -4.47 16.55 -2.98
N GLY A 154 -3.73 16.67 -4.09
CA GLY A 154 -2.85 17.80 -4.36
C GLY A 154 -1.44 17.74 -3.74
N GLU A 155 -1.09 16.69 -3.00
CA GLU A 155 0.28 16.47 -2.51
C GLU A 155 1.03 15.40 -3.34
N GLU A 156 2.33 15.62 -3.52
CA GLU A 156 3.22 14.62 -4.12
C GLU A 156 3.36 13.39 -3.21
N TRP A 157 3.61 12.23 -3.84
CA TRP A 157 3.94 10.98 -3.15
C TRP A 157 5.07 11.21 -2.14
N GLY A 158 4.89 10.66 -0.94
CA GLY A 158 5.92 10.77 0.09
C GLY A 158 5.97 9.59 1.04
N LEU A 159 7.19 9.36 1.53
CA LEU A 159 7.49 8.45 2.60
C LEU A 159 8.04 9.27 3.76
N ARG A 160 7.45 9.15 4.95
CA ARG A 160 7.84 9.96 6.11
C ARG A 160 8.15 9.06 7.30
N VAL A 161 9.36 9.17 7.82
CA VAL A 161 9.79 8.42 9.00
C VAL A 161 9.07 8.94 10.24
N VAL A 162 8.58 8.03 11.09
CA VAL A 162 8.05 8.39 12.40
C VAL A 162 9.21 8.67 13.34
N GLN A 163 9.19 9.86 13.95
CA GLN A 163 10.20 10.31 14.90
C GLN A 163 9.85 9.84 16.33
N GLY A 164 10.82 9.94 17.24
CA GLY A 164 10.67 9.50 18.64
C GLY A 164 9.55 10.22 19.40
N ASP A 165 9.10 11.39 18.93
CA ASP A 165 8.01 12.20 19.46
C ASP A 165 6.63 11.88 18.84
N PHE A 166 6.52 10.77 18.12
CA PHE A 166 5.32 10.33 17.37
C PHE A 166 4.97 11.18 16.14
N GLN A 167 5.75 12.24 15.86
CA GLN A 167 5.54 13.11 14.70
C GLN A 167 6.11 12.50 13.42
N LEU A 168 5.56 12.94 12.29
CA LEU A 168 6.10 12.59 10.98
C LEU A 168 7.24 13.53 10.63
N GLY A 169 8.38 12.94 10.26
CA GLY A 169 9.50 13.68 9.71
C GLY A 169 9.22 14.29 8.34
N LYS A 170 10.28 14.83 7.75
CA LYS A 170 10.28 15.31 6.36
C LYS A 170 10.01 14.14 5.40
N ASN A 171 9.47 14.48 4.22
CA ASN A 171 9.41 13.50 3.13
C ASN A 171 10.85 13.11 2.77
N ILE A 172 11.12 11.81 2.73
CA ILE A 172 12.44 11.28 2.34
C ILE A 172 12.53 10.98 0.85
N VAL A 173 11.41 11.00 0.13
CA VAL A 173 11.41 10.84 -1.33
C VAL A 173 11.57 12.21 -1.97
N ASP A 174 12.68 12.42 -2.67
CA ASP A 174 12.91 13.58 -3.52
C ASP A 174 13.08 13.15 -4.97
N VAL A 175 12.20 13.63 -5.84
CA VAL A 175 12.22 13.34 -7.29
C VAL A 175 13.30 14.16 -8.00
N LYS A 176 13.82 15.22 -7.37
CA LYS A 176 14.83 16.13 -7.94
C LYS A 176 16.26 15.69 -7.66
N GLU A 177 16.49 14.81 -6.68
CA GLU A 177 17.78 14.17 -6.45
C GLU A 177 17.94 12.98 -7.42
N ARG A 178 18.40 13.28 -8.64
CA ARG A 178 18.79 12.28 -9.65
C ARG A 178 20.30 12.20 -9.78
#